data_AF-A0AAV1TXD9-F1
#
_entry.id   AF-A0AAV1TXD9-F1
#
_cell.length_a   1.000
_cell.length_b   1.000
_cell.length_c   1.000
_cell.angle_alpha   90.00
_cell.angle_beta   90.00
_cell.angle_gamma   90.00
#
_symmetry.space_group_name_H-M   'P 1'
#
loop_
_entity.id
_entity.type
_entity.pdbx_description
1 polymer ?
#
loop_
_entity_poly.entity_id
_entity_poly.type
_entity_poly.pdbx_seq_one_letter_code
_entity_poly.pdbx_strand_id
1 'polypeptide(L)'
;MSVLMGESAISGMLDSLSRDQQHAAINKFLQGELAIERQKIALLQQQGSHQSMGGPTHMRRTKTLKIDISRYKGTDEYSLLRWFVELDDDIRTRHIEGDEMQVTFALSNLTGQAKTWPLGLKLHDPNVFESLGILKSRLKETFEPPRAESRARSALLRLKQGKRDVHAYAQHLRYLA
;
A
#
# COMPACT_ATOMS: atom_id res chain seq x y z
N MET A 1 -42.84 17.25 -1.68
CA MET A 1 -43.10 18.48 -2.44
C MET A 1 -42.11 19.53 -1.97
N SER A 2 -41.03 19.74 -2.71
CA SER A 2 -39.98 20.72 -2.39
C SER A 2 -40.48 22.09 -2.84
N VAL A 3 -40.89 22.94 -1.88
CA VAL A 3 -41.25 24.32 -2.18
C VAL A 3 -39.93 25.09 -2.33
N LEU A 4 -39.53 25.33 -3.57
CA LEU A 4 -38.52 26.33 -3.94
C LEU A 4 -39.10 27.71 -3.63
N MET A 5 -39.13 28.06 -2.34
CA MET A 5 -39.42 29.40 -1.87
C MET A 5 -38.18 30.23 -2.20
N GLY A 6 -38.28 31.08 -3.22
CA GLY A 6 -37.16 31.91 -3.68
C GLY A 6 -36.58 32.75 -2.54
N GLU A 7 -35.28 32.99 -2.58
CA GLU A 7 -34.52 33.74 -1.55
C GLU A 7 -35.15 35.09 -1.19
N SER A 8 -35.91 35.72 -2.11
CA SER A 8 -36.66 36.96 -1.85
C SER A 8 -37.87 36.78 -0.92
N ALA A 9 -38.56 35.64 -0.97
CA ALA A 9 -39.67 35.32 -0.08
C ALA A 9 -39.16 34.96 1.33
N ILE A 10 -37.98 34.33 1.42
CA ILE A 10 -37.31 34.04 2.70
C ILE A 10 -36.84 35.33 3.36
N SER A 11 -36.27 36.28 2.61
CA SER A 11 -35.90 37.60 3.15
C SER A 11 -37.11 38.40 3.64
N GLY A 12 -38.21 38.44 2.88
CA GLY A 12 -39.43 39.15 3.29
C GLY A 12 -40.12 38.54 4.52
N MET A 13 -40.04 37.22 4.69
CA MET A 13 -40.52 36.53 5.89
C MET A 13 -39.61 36.77 7.09
N LEU A 14 -38.29 36.82 6.92
CA LEU A 14 -37.38 37.14 8.02
C LEU A 14 -37.56 38.59 8.49
N ASP A 15 -37.77 39.56 7.60
CA ASP A 15 -37.95 40.97 7.98
C ASP A 15 -39.27 41.27 8.72
N SER A 16 -40.27 40.38 8.60
CA SER A 16 -41.57 40.53 9.27
C SER A 16 -41.68 39.79 10.61
N LEU A 17 -40.70 38.94 10.94
CA LEU A 17 -40.69 38.14 12.17
C LEU A 17 -39.75 38.76 13.20
N SER A 18 -40.21 38.87 14.45
CA SER A 18 -39.34 39.28 15.56
C SER A 18 -38.17 38.31 15.74
N ARG A 19 -37.03 38.80 16.22
CA ARG A 19 -35.81 38.00 16.45
C ARG A 19 -36.09 36.71 17.22
N ASP A 20 -36.97 36.76 18.22
CA ASP A 20 -37.35 35.58 19.02
C ASP A 20 -38.15 34.56 18.22
N GLN A 21 -39.02 34.99 17.30
CA GLN A 21 -39.76 34.10 16.41
C GLN A 21 -38.85 33.48 15.34
N GLN A 22 -37.86 34.23 14.84
CA GLN A 22 -36.84 33.68 13.94
C GLN A 22 -36.03 32.58 14.66
N HIS A 23 -35.59 32.83 15.89
CA HIS A 23 -34.87 31.85 16.69
C HIS A 23 -35.73 30.61 16.99
N ALA A 24 -37.02 30.79 17.26
CA ALA A 24 -37.94 29.68 17.47
C ALA A 24 -38.14 28.84 16.19
N ALA A 25 -38.26 29.49 15.02
CA ALA A 25 -38.40 28.81 13.74
C ALA A 25 -37.13 28.02 13.37
N ILE A 26 -35.95 28.61 13.57
CA ILE A 26 -34.65 27.95 13.34
C ILE A 26 -34.50 26.73 14.25
N ASN A 27 -34.82 26.85 15.54
CA ASN A 27 -34.75 25.73 16.47
C ASN A 27 -35.72 24.61 16.10
N LYS A 28 -36.95 24.95 15.68
CA LYS A 28 -37.93 23.97 15.23
C LYS A 28 -37.47 23.23 13.97
N PHE A 29 -36.84 23.94 13.05
CA PHE A 29 -36.25 23.34 11.84
C PHE A 29 -35.09 22.39 12.19
N LEU A 30 -34.14 22.84 13.01
CA LEU A 30 -33.01 22.03 13.49
C LEU A 30 -33.48 20.76 14.21
N GLN A 31 -34.51 20.87 15.05
CA GLN A 31 -35.10 19.71 15.73
C GLN A 31 -35.79 18.76 14.76
N GLY A 32 -36.47 19.29 13.73
CA GLY A 32 -37.07 18.49 12.67
C GLY A 32 -36.04 17.70 11.88
N GLU A 33 -34.95 18.33 11.44
CA GLU A 33 -33.86 17.64 10.75
C GLU A 33 -33.18 16.60 11.64
N LEU A 34 -32.93 16.93 12.90
CA LEU A 34 -32.32 16.01 13.86
C LEU A 34 -33.21 14.79 14.14
N ALA A 35 -34.53 14.96 14.16
CA ALA A 35 -35.49 13.86 14.27
C ALA A 35 -35.49 12.96 13.02
N ILE A 36 -35.43 13.56 11.82
CA ILE A 36 -35.32 12.82 10.55
C ILE A 36 -34.03 11.98 10.54
N GLU A 37 -32.90 12.55 10.95
CA GLU A 37 -31.62 11.85 10.94
C GLU A 37 -31.56 10.73 11.98
N ARG A 38 -32.14 10.94 13.17
CA ARG A 38 -32.31 9.89 14.19
C ARG A 38 -33.16 8.73 13.67
N GLN A 39 -34.22 9.01 12.90
CA GLN A 39 -35.06 7.97 12.31
C GLN A 39 -34.32 7.18 11.22
N LYS A 40 -33.50 7.83 10.39
CA LYS A 40 -32.63 7.12 9.43
C LYS A 40 -31.62 6.22 10.15
N ILE A 41 -31.02 6.68 11.25
CA ILE A 41 -30.10 5.88 12.06
C ILE A 41 -30.83 4.65 12.64
N ALA A 42 -32.04 4.80 13.15
CA ALA A 42 -32.83 3.69 13.67
C ALA A 42 -33.18 2.65 12.59
N LEU A 43 -33.49 3.10 11.36
CA LEU A 43 -33.76 2.21 10.22
C LEU A 43 -32.51 1.45 9.78
N LEU A 44 -31.34 2.11 9.74
CA LEU A 44 -30.06 1.44 9.47
C LEU A 44 -29.70 0.42 10.56
N GLN A 45 -30.05 0.70 11.82
CA GLN A 45 -29.80 -0.20 12.94
C GLN A 45 -30.73 -1.44 12.92
N GLN A 46 -31.98 -1.30 12.49
CA GLN A 46 -32.88 -2.46 12.27
C GLN A 46 -32.41 -3.35 11.13
N GLN A 47 -31.86 -2.80 10.03
CA GLN A 47 -31.28 -3.60 8.95
C GLN A 47 -30.03 -4.40 9.40
N GLY A 48 -29.32 -3.94 10.43
CA GLY A 48 -28.19 -4.65 11.04
C GLY A 48 -28.55 -5.78 12.02
N SER A 49 -29.84 -6.03 12.29
CA SER A 49 -30.28 -6.92 13.38
C SER A 49 -30.26 -8.43 13.08
N HIS A 50 -29.57 -8.88 12.02
CA HIS A 50 -29.25 -10.30 11.79
C HIS A 50 -27.77 -10.64 12.00
N GLN A 51 -26.99 -9.81 12.70
CA GLN A 51 -25.65 -10.16 13.20
C GLN A 51 -25.45 -9.53 14.59
N SER A 52 -25.91 -10.26 15.61
CA SER A 52 -25.71 -9.90 17.00
C SER A 52 -24.35 -10.40 17.51
N MET A 53 -23.79 -9.62 18.44
CA MET A 53 -22.74 -9.95 19.42
C MET A 53 -21.28 -9.70 19.01
N GLY A 54 -20.78 -8.49 19.32
CA GLY A 54 -19.34 -8.28 19.49
C GLY A 54 -18.83 -6.84 19.58
N GLY A 55 -19.28 -6.02 20.53
CA GLY A 55 -18.61 -4.77 20.98
C GLY A 55 -18.47 -3.63 19.94
N PRO A 56 -18.17 -2.39 20.35
CA PRO A 56 -17.92 -1.31 19.42
C PRO A 56 -16.51 -1.50 18.84
N THR A 57 -16.35 -2.34 17.83
CA THR A 57 -15.27 -2.19 16.86
C THR A 57 -15.57 -0.91 16.09
N HIS A 58 -15.19 0.22 16.70
CA HIS A 58 -14.68 1.34 15.94
C HIS A 58 -13.78 0.70 14.88
N MET A 59 -14.21 0.66 13.63
CA MET A 59 -13.28 0.54 12.51
C MET A 59 -12.39 1.75 12.68
N ARG A 60 -11.36 1.58 13.52
CA ARG A 60 -10.19 2.42 13.53
C ARG A 60 -9.77 2.30 12.08
N ARG A 61 -10.12 3.31 11.28
CA ARG A 61 -9.26 3.71 10.17
C ARG A 61 -7.91 3.84 10.85
N THR A 62 -7.14 2.77 10.79
CA THR A 62 -5.78 2.73 11.28
C THR A 62 -5.16 3.89 10.52
N LYS A 63 -4.79 4.94 11.26
CA LYS A 63 -3.87 5.93 10.71
C LYS A 63 -2.59 5.14 10.54
N THR A 64 -2.51 4.45 9.40
CA THR A 64 -1.37 3.64 9.04
C THR A 64 -0.19 4.58 9.05
N LEU A 65 0.76 4.32 9.96
CA LEU A 65 2.03 5.02 9.98
C LEU A 65 2.58 4.94 8.57
N LYS A 66 2.85 6.10 7.96
CA LYS A 66 3.38 6.18 6.60
C LYS A 66 4.86 5.82 6.67
N ILE A 67 5.13 4.54 6.93
CA ILE A 67 6.45 3.96 6.76
C ILE A 67 6.67 3.95 5.25
N ASP A 68 7.70 4.68 4.80
CA ASP A 68 8.05 4.74 3.39
C ASP A 68 9.02 3.59 3.12
N ILE A 69 8.59 2.61 2.32
CA ILE A 69 9.44 1.49 1.93
C ILE A 69 10.46 2.02 0.93
N SER A 70 11.73 1.71 1.14
CA SER A 70 12.75 1.94 0.13
C SER A 70 12.43 1.09 -1.09
N ARG A 71 11.97 1.71 -2.18
CA ARG A 71 11.59 0.95 -3.39
C ARG A 71 12.78 0.18 -3.96
N TYR A 72 12.56 -1.09 -4.29
CA TYR A 72 13.61 -1.94 -4.83
C TYR A 72 13.83 -1.69 -6.32
N LYS A 73 15.08 -1.48 -6.75
CA LYS A 73 15.44 -1.14 -8.15
C LYS A 73 15.92 -2.32 -9.00
N GLY A 74 16.36 -3.41 -8.36
CA GLY A 74 16.93 -4.57 -9.06
C GLY A 74 18.46 -4.59 -9.22
N THR A 75 19.22 -3.87 -8.39
CA THR A 75 20.67 -3.68 -8.62
C THR A 75 21.61 -4.32 -7.59
N ASP A 76 21.15 -4.71 -6.41
CA ASP A 76 22.01 -5.27 -5.33
C ASP A 76 21.27 -6.33 -4.49
N GLU A 77 22.03 -7.34 -4.03
CA GLU A 77 21.60 -8.47 -3.19
C GLU A 77 21.40 -8.05 -1.73
N TYR A 78 22.34 -7.26 -1.18
CA TYR A 78 22.22 -6.76 0.19
C TYR A 78 21.03 -5.81 0.32
N SER A 79 20.77 -5.03 -0.74
CA SER A 79 19.55 -4.25 -0.89
C SER A 79 18.27 -5.10 -1.00
N LEU A 80 18.32 -6.31 -1.59
CA LEU A 80 17.14 -7.17 -1.76
C LEU A 80 16.73 -7.85 -0.46
N LEU A 81 17.69 -8.45 0.27
CA LEU A 81 17.40 -9.11 1.55
C LEU A 81 16.90 -8.11 2.60
N ARG A 82 17.51 -6.92 2.66
CA ARG A 82 17.04 -5.82 3.51
C ARG A 82 15.62 -5.40 3.12
N TRP A 83 15.35 -5.27 1.81
CA TRP A 83 14.03 -4.92 1.31
C TRP A 83 12.95 -5.93 1.69
N PHE A 84 13.25 -7.24 1.70
CA PHE A 84 12.27 -8.25 2.15
C PHE A 84 11.88 -8.07 3.61
N VAL A 85 12.83 -7.73 4.48
CA VAL A 85 12.55 -7.47 5.90
C VAL A 85 11.68 -6.22 6.06
N GLU A 86 12.04 -5.12 5.38
CA GLU A 86 11.24 -3.89 5.37
C GLU A 86 9.83 -4.14 4.83
N LEU A 87 9.69 -4.95 3.78
CA LEU A 87 8.40 -5.33 3.20
C LEU A 87 7.53 -6.14 4.18
N ASP A 88 8.11 -7.11 4.88
CA ASP A 88 7.39 -7.94 5.86
C ASP A 88 6.90 -7.12 7.05
N ASP A 89 7.75 -6.22 7.55
CA ASP A 89 7.41 -5.30 8.61
C ASP A 89 6.26 -4.37 8.20
N ASP A 90 6.26 -3.89 6.95
CA ASP A 90 5.19 -3.04 6.44
C ASP A 90 3.89 -3.80 6.23
N ILE A 91 3.93 -4.99 5.64
CA ILE A 91 2.74 -5.84 5.47
C ILE A 91 2.09 -6.13 6.84
N ARG A 92 2.92 -6.45 7.85
CA ARG A 92 2.46 -6.68 9.22
C ARG A 92 1.88 -5.41 9.85
N THR A 93 2.53 -4.25 9.66
CA THR A 93 2.08 -2.97 10.22
C THR A 93 0.79 -2.47 9.57
N ARG A 94 0.64 -2.69 8.26
CA ARG A 94 -0.55 -2.32 7.48
C ARG A 94 -1.69 -3.31 7.60
N HIS A 95 -1.43 -4.47 8.20
CA HIS A 95 -2.40 -5.56 8.36
C HIS A 95 -2.99 -5.98 7.00
N ILE A 96 -2.11 -6.17 6.01
CA ILE A 96 -2.51 -6.60 4.67
C ILE A 96 -2.72 -8.11 4.71
N GLU A 97 -3.98 -8.50 4.80
CA GLU A 97 -4.43 -9.89 4.78
C GLU A 97 -4.73 -10.32 3.34
N GLY A 98 -4.35 -11.55 2.99
CA GLY A 98 -4.57 -12.12 1.65
C GLY A 98 -3.34 -12.06 0.74
N ASP A 99 -3.01 -13.21 0.15
CA ASP A 99 -1.82 -13.41 -0.68
C ASP A 99 -1.79 -12.49 -1.89
N GLU A 100 -2.94 -12.30 -2.56
CA GLU A 100 -3.05 -11.43 -3.74
C GLU A 100 -2.77 -9.95 -3.40
N MET A 101 -3.26 -9.46 -2.25
CA MET A 101 -3.02 -8.09 -1.80
C MET A 101 -1.57 -7.89 -1.39
N GLN A 102 -0.96 -8.86 -0.71
CA GLN A 102 0.46 -8.83 -0.36
C GLN A 102 1.35 -8.82 -1.61
N VAL A 103 1.03 -9.65 -2.61
CA VAL A 103 1.74 -9.69 -3.89
C VAL A 103 1.59 -8.37 -4.63
N THR A 104 0.37 -7.84 -4.75
CA THR A 104 0.10 -6.57 -5.44
C THR A 104 0.82 -5.40 -4.75
N PHE A 105 0.81 -5.38 -3.43
CA PHE A 105 1.54 -4.40 -2.63
C PHE A 105 3.05 -4.52 -2.85
N ALA A 106 3.61 -5.72 -2.79
CA ALA A 106 5.03 -5.96 -3.03
C ALA A 106 5.47 -5.52 -4.44
N LEU A 107 4.69 -5.86 -5.48
CA LEU A 107 4.92 -5.44 -6.85
C LEU A 107 4.87 -3.91 -7.02
N SER A 108 3.97 -3.22 -6.30
CA SER A 108 3.86 -1.75 -6.35
C SER A 108 5.10 -1.03 -5.80
N ASN A 109 5.86 -1.72 -4.93
CA ASN A 109 7.10 -1.23 -4.32
C ASN A 109 8.35 -1.53 -5.17
N LEU A 110 8.20 -2.17 -6.33
CA LEU A 110 9.28 -2.38 -7.29
C LEU A 110 9.45 -1.17 -8.22
N THR A 111 10.69 -0.87 -8.58
CA THR A 111 11.08 0.22 -9.48
C THR A 111 12.18 -0.22 -10.42
N GLY A 112 12.48 0.60 -11.44
CA GLY A 112 13.55 0.33 -12.38
C GLY A 112 13.39 -1.02 -13.07
N GLN A 113 14.47 -1.81 -13.11
CA GLN A 113 14.52 -3.12 -13.73
C GLN A 113 13.64 -4.15 -13.01
N ALA A 114 13.48 -4.03 -11.68
CA ALA A 114 12.62 -4.91 -10.93
C ALA A 114 11.12 -4.72 -11.24
N LYS A 115 10.72 -3.55 -11.75
CA LYS A 115 9.31 -3.28 -12.12
C LYS A 115 8.92 -3.89 -13.47
N THR A 116 9.84 -3.99 -14.41
CA THR A 116 9.58 -4.55 -15.75
C THR A 116 9.62 -6.07 -15.77
N TRP A 117 10.44 -6.67 -14.90
CA TRP A 117 10.55 -8.12 -14.74
C TRP A 117 9.20 -8.87 -14.55
N PRO A 118 8.35 -8.52 -13.57
CA PRO A 118 7.11 -9.26 -13.31
C PRO A 118 6.09 -9.11 -14.44
N LEU A 119 6.18 -8.05 -15.25
CA LEU A 119 5.30 -7.86 -16.41
C LEU A 119 5.55 -8.92 -17.48
N GLY A 120 6.81 -9.28 -17.73
CA GLY A 120 7.16 -10.34 -18.66
C GLY A 120 6.63 -11.70 -18.21
N LEU A 121 6.71 -11.99 -16.90
CA LEU A 121 6.20 -13.24 -16.34
C LEU A 121 4.66 -13.31 -16.40
N LYS A 122 3.98 -12.20 -16.07
CA LYS A 122 2.51 -12.12 -16.11
C LYS A 122 1.92 -12.24 -17.51
N LEU A 123 2.70 -11.97 -18.55
CA LEU A 123 2.26 -12.14 -19.94
C LEU A 123 2.10 -13.62 -20.30
N HIS A 124 2.93 -14.49 -19.71
CA HIS A 124 2.88 -15.93 -19.94
C HIS A 124 1.88 -16.63 -19.02
N ASP A 125 1.78 -16.17 -17.77
CA ASP A 125 0.85 -16.70 -16.78
C ASP A 125 0.30 -15.58 -15.90
N PRO A 126 -1.00 -15.26 -15.99
CA PRO A 126 -1.63 -14.24 -15.16
C PRO A 126 -1.49 -14.51 -13.65
N ASN A 127 -1.37 -15.77 -13.23
CA ASN A 127 -1.32 -16.20 -11.83
C ASN A 127 0.08 -16.64 -11.37
N VAL A 128 1.14 -16.17 -12.04
CA VAL A 128 2.54 -16.59 -11.77
C VAL A 128 3.03 -16.38 -10.33
N PHE A 129 2.32 -15.54 -9.55
CA PHE A 129 2.61 -15.20 -8.16
C PHE A 129 1.43 -15.58 -7.26
N GLU A 130 1.30 -16.86 -6.92
CA GLU A 130 0.21 -17.36 -6.06
C GLU A 130 0.33 -16.87 -4.60
N SER A 131 1.56 -16.62 -4.13
CA SER A 131 1.81 -16.12 -2.77
C SER A 131 2.99 -15.16 -2.71
N LEU A 132 3.07 -14.40 -1.61
CA LEU A 132 4.22 -13.54 -1.32
C LEU A 132 5.52 -14.34 -1.24
N GLY A 133 5.46 -15.58 -0.72
CA GLY A 133 6.61 -16.48 -0.65
C GLY A 133 7.17 -16.82 -2.03
N ILE A 134 6.31 -17.16 -2.98
CA ILE A 134 6.70 -17.46 -4.38
C ILE A 134 7.31 -16.23 -5.04
N LEU A 135 6.72 -15.05 -4.84
CA LEU A 135 7.27 -13.80 -5.36
C LEU A 135 8.70 -13.55 -4.84
N LYS A 136 8.93 -13.71 -3.54
CA LYS A 136 10.27 -13.52 -2.93
C LYS A 136 11.28 -14.52 -3.46
N SER A 137 10.91 -15.79 -3.60
CA SER A 137 11.80 -16.82 -4.15
C SER A 137 12.20 -16.50 -5.58
N ARG A 138 11.23 -16.16 -6.45
CA ARG A 138 11.53 -15.77 -7.84
C ARG A 138 12.35 -14.49 -7.93
N LEU A 139 12.13 -13.53 -7.04
CA LEU A 139 12.95 -12.31 -6.94
C LEU A 139 14.39 -12.65 -6.56
N LYS A 140 14.63 -13.56 -5.61
CA LYS A 140 15.97 -14.04 -5.28
C LYS A 140 16.62 -14.70 -6.49
N GLU A 141 15.94 -15.64 -7.14
CA GLU A 141 16.49 -16.35 -8.31
C GLU A 141 16.88 -15.41 -9.45
N THR A 142 16.12 -14.33 -9.64
CA THR A 142 16.36 -13.40 -10.76
C THR A 142 17.42 -12.35 -10.43
N PHE A 143 17.43 -11.83 -9.21
CA PHE A 143 18.22 -10.66 -8.84
C PHE A 143 19.38 -10.95 -7.87
N GLU A 144 19.46 -12.16 -7.29
CA GLU A 144 20.64 -12.62 -6.57
C GLU A 144 21.68 -13.05 -7.62
N PRO A 145 22.82 -12.35 -7.73
CA PRO A 145 23.89 -12.87 -8.57
C PRO A 145 24.35 -14.21 -7.97
N PRO A 146 24.68 -15.22 -8.79
CA PRO A 146 25.25 -16.46 -8.28
C PRO A 146 26.43 -16.09 -7.37
N ARG A 147 26.36 -16.45 -6.08
CA ARG A 147 27.37 -16.02 -5.09
C ARG A 147 28.80 -16.32 -5.53
N ALA A 148 28.98 -17.40 -6.30
CA ALA A 148 30.23 -17.73 -6.97
C ALA A 148 30.65 -16.68 -8.01
N GLU A 149 29.75 -16.24 -8.87
CA GLU A 149 29.99 -15.24 -9.92
C GLU A 149 30.26 -13.85 -9.34
N SER A 150 29.50 -13.41 -8.32
CA SER A 150 29.75 -12.15 -7.63
C SER A 150 31.12 -12.14 -6.93
N ARG A 151 31.46 -13.27 -6.26
CA ARG A 151 32.76 -13.46 -5.61
C ARG A 151 33.90 -13.51 -6.63
N ALA A 152 33.70 -14.20 -7.75
CA ALA A 152 34.66 -14.32 -8.84
C ALA A 152 34.93 -12.95 -9.48
N ARG A 153 33.90 -12.17 -9.82
CA ARG A 153 34.03 -10.80 -10.32
C ARG A 153 34.74 -9.89 -9.33
N SER A 154 34.36 -9.93 -8.06
CA SER A 154 35.00 -9.12 -7.01
C SER A 154 36.48 -9.49 -6.84
N ALA A 155 36.81 -10.78 -6.90
CA ALA A 155 38.19 -11.26 -6.85
C ALA A 155 38.99 -10.83 -8.09
N LEU A 156 38.37 -10.88 -9.27
CA LEU A 156 38.97 -10.46 -10.54
C LEU A 156 39.23 -8.95 -10.56
N LEU A 157 38.30 -8.11 -10.09
CA LEU A 157 38.48 -6.66 -9.97
C LEU A 157 39.58 -6.26 -8.96
N ARG A 158 39.80 -7.09 -7.94
CA ARG A 158 40.89 -6.91 -6.96
C ARG A 158 42.22 -7.47 -7.43
N LEU A 159 42.23 -8.31 -8.47
CA LEU A 159 43.43 -8.96 -8.97
C LEU A 159 44.32 -7.93 -9.67
N LYS A 160 45.56 -7.77 -9.19
CA LYS A 160 46.61 -6.97 -9.83
C LYS A 160 47.79 -7.87 -10.16
N GLN A 161 48.44 -7.63 -11.29
CA GLN A 161 49.62 -8.40 -11.71
C GLN A 161 50.76 -8.30 -10.67
N GLY A 162 51.03 -7.10 -10.16
CA GLY A 162 52.05 -6.89 -9.12
C GLY A 162 53.43 -7.40 -9.55
N LYS A 163 54.07 -8.19 -8.68
CA LYS A 163 55.37 -8.85 -8.95
C LYS A 163 55.22 -10.24 -9.61
N ARG A 164 54.01 -10.68 -9.97
CA ARG A 164 53.78 -12.01 -10.55
C ARG A 164 54.19 -12.01 -12.02
N ASP A 165 54.75 -13.14 -12.46
CA ASP A 165 54.98 -13.39 -13.87
C ASP A 165 53.66 -13.38 -14.66
N VAL A 166 53.74 -13.01 -15.94
CA VAL A 166 52.58 -12.89 -16.84
C VAL A 166 51.82 -14.22 -16.94
N HIS A 167 52.52 -15.36 -16.96
CA HIS A 167 51.88 -16.66 -17.05
C HIS A 167 51.07 -16.99 -15.79
N ALA A 168 51.65 -16.75 -14.61
CA ALA A 168 51.00 -16.97 -13.33
C ALA A 168 49.79 -16.03 -13.13
N TYR A 169 49.88 -14.79 -13.60
CA TYR A 169 48.76 -13.85 -13.61
C TYR A 169 47.64 -14.30 -14.54
N ALA A 170 47.97 -14.74 -15.76
CA ALA A 170 47.00 -15.23 -16.74
C ALA A 170 46.28 -16.51 -16.30
N GLN A 171 46.96 -17.42 -15.60
CA GLN A 171 46.31 -18.60 -15.01
C GLN A 171 45.32 -18.21 -13.90
N HIS A 172 45.69 -17.26 -13.04
CA HIS A 172 44.80 -16.80 -11.96
C HIS A 172 43.57 -16.05 -12.49
N LEU A 173 43.73 -15.29 -13.58
CA LEU A 173 42.59 -14.70 -14.30
C LEU A 173 41.65 -15.78 -14.85
N ARG A 174 42.19 -16.84 -15.47
CA ARG A 174 41.40 -17.96 -16.00
C ARG A 174 40.69 -18.78 -14.92
N TYR A 175 41.25 -18.87 -13.73
CA TYR A 175 40.60 -19.56 -12.61
C TYR A 175 39.42 -18.77 -12.02
N LEU A 176 39.45 -17.44 -12.13
CA LEU A 176 38.44 -16.52 -11.60
C LEU A 176 37.42 -16.04 -12.64
N ALA A 177 37.56 -16.44 -13.91
CA ALA A 177 36.67 -16.10 -15.02
C ALA A 177 35.74 -17.27 -15.33
#